data_AF-A0A4U6RCE3-F1
#
_entry.id   AF-A0A4U6RCE3-F1
#
_cell.length_a   1.000
_cell.length_b   1.000
_cell.length_c   1.000
_cell.angle_alpha   90.00
_cell.angle_beta   90.00
_cell.angle_gamma   90.00
#
_symmetry.space_group_name_H-M   'P 1'
#
loop_
_entity.id
_entity.type
_entity.pdbx_description
1 polymer ?
#
loop_
_entity_poly.entity_id
_entity_poly.type
_entity_poly.pdbx_seq_one_letter_code
_entity_poly.pdbx_strand_id
1 'polypeptide(L)' 'MYHYAGIDVSLECSTICVVDGAGKILREAKVASEPAALIAWFRSL' A
#
# COMPACT_ATOMS: atom_id res chain seq x y z
N MET A 1 -16.84 3.95 -6.86
CA MET A 1 -15.46 4.32 -7.24
C MET A 1 -14.56 3.23 -6.67
N TYR A 2 -13.75 2.58 -7.51
CA TYR A 2 -12.91 1.46 -7.09
C TYR A 2 -11.51 1.96 -6.75
N HIS A 3 -10.93 1.40 -5.68
CA HIS A 3 -9.53 1.56 -5.33
C HIS A 3 -8.87 0.19 -5.35
N TYR A 4 -7.64 0.15 -5.85
CA TYR A 4 -6.83 -1.05 -5.89
C TYR A 4 -5.49 -0.76 -5.21
N ALA A 5 -4.94 -1.74 -4.51
CA ALA A 5 -3.63 -1.65 -3.89
C ALA A 5 -2.72 -2.74 -4.44
N GLY A 6 -1.59 -2.33 -5.02
CA GLY A 6 -0.46 -3.20 -5.29
C GLY A 6 0.46 -3.20 -4.09
N ILE A 7 0.92 -4.37 -3.66
CA ILE A 7 1.90 -4.51 -2.59
C ILE A 7 3.06 -5.34 -3.14
N ASP A 8 4.24 -4.71 -3.21
CA ASP A 8 5.51 -5.38 -3.48
C ASP A 8 6.18 -5.71 -2.16
N VAL A 9 6.23 -7.00 -1.81
CA VAL A 9 6.65 -7.50 -0.50
C VAL A 9 8.10 -7.96 -0.56
N SER A 10 8.95 -7.40 0.31
CA SER A 10 10.34 -7.84 0.52
C SER A 10 10.58 -8.22 1.98
N LEU A 11 11.81 -8.62 2.35
CA LEU A 11 12.13 -9.05 3.71
C LEU A 11 11.97 -7.95 4.76
N GLU A 12 12.56 -6.77 4.54
CA GLU A 12 12.59 -5.71 5.55
C GLU A 12 11.45 -4.71 5.41
N CYS A 13 11.11 -4.35 4.17
CA CYS A 13 10.09 -3.35 3.88
C CYS A 13 9.26 -3.74 2.66
N SER A 14 7.98 -3.42 2.70
CA SER A 14 7.05 -3.57 1.59
C SER A 14 6.67 -2.21 1.02
N THR A 15 6.56 -2.13 -0.31
CA THR A 15 6.12 -0.93 -1.02
C THR A 15 4.66 -1.11 -1.40
N ILE A 16 3.84 -0.08 -1.15
CA ILE A 16 2.41 -0.09 -1.42
C ILE A 16 2.10 1.02 -2.41
N CYS A 17 1.31 0.72 -3.43
CA CYS A 17 0.82 1.67 -4.41
C CYS A 17 -0.70 1.54 -4.51
N VAL A 18 -1.42 2.62 -4.20
CA VAL A 18 -2.89 2.69 -4.31
C VAL A 18 -3.25 3.45 -5.56
N VAL A 19 -4.12 2.86 -6.38
CA VAL A 19 -4.60 3.46 -7.63
C VAL A 19 -6.13 3.55 -7.67
N ASP A 20 -6.66 4.51 -8.43
CA ASP A 20 -8.08 4.54 -8.78
C ASP A 20 -8.41 3.57 -9.94
N GLY A 21 -9.69 3.50 -10.31
CA GLY A 21 -10.16 2.66 -11.41
C GLY A 21 -9.64 3.04 -12.80
N ALA A 22 -9.02 4.21 -12.97
CA ALA A 22 -8.34 4.61 -14.20
C ALA A 22 -6.83 4.29 -14.16
N GLY A 23 -6.34 3.72 -13.05
CA GLY A 23 -4.92 3.43 -12.85
C GLY A 23 -4.09 4.62 -12.37
N LYS A 24 -4.72 5.74 -12.00
CA LYS A 24 -4.00 6.89 -11.44
C LYS A 24 -3.52 6.56 -10.03
N ILE A 25 -2.23 6.78 -9.77
CA ILE A 25 -1.65 6.65 -8.43
C ILE A 25 -2.25 7.72 -7.52
N LEU A 26 -2.85 7.27 -6.43
CA LEU A 26 -3.44 8.10 -5.38
C LEU A 26 -2.49 8.25 -4.19
N ARG A 27 -1.80 7.18 -3.81
CA ARG A 27 -0.84 7.15 -2.70
C ARG A 27 0.22 6.08 -2.92
N GLU A 28 1.42 6.36 -2.41
CA GLU A 28 2.50 5.40 -2.32
C GLU A 28 3.14 5.48 -0.94
N ALA A 29 3.60 4.33 -0.44
CA ALA A 29 4.35 4.28 0.82
C ALA A 29 5.29 3.08 0.84
N LYS A 30 6.30 3.18 1.69
CA LYS A 30 7.16 2.06 2.08
C LYS A 30 7.05 1.89 3.59
N VAL A 31 6.71 0.68 4.03
CA VAL A 31 6.54 0.34 5.44
C VAL A 31 7.32 -0.93 5.77
N ALA A 32 7.59 -1.20 7.04
CA ALA A 32 8.17 -2.48 7.44
C ALA A 32 7.31 -3.65 6.95
N SER A 33 7.93 -4.77 6.56
CA SER A 33 7.24 -5.96 6.06
C SER A 33 6.54 -6.79 7.15
N GLU A 34 6.10 -6.13 8.21
CA GLU A 34 5.33 -6.73 9.29
C GLU A 34 3.84 -6.50 9.06
N PRO A 35 2.98 -7.52 9.25
CA PRO A 35 1.53 -7.38 9.08
C PRO A 35 0.94 -6.19 9.85
N ALA A 36 1.45 -5.92 11.05
CA ALA A 36 1.00 -4.79 11.88
C ALA A 36 1.28 -3.43 11.23
N ALA A 37 2.44 -3.26 10.57
CA ALA A 37 2.81 -2.02 9.90
C ALA A 37 1.94 -1.78 8.66
N LEU A 38 1.69 -2.83 7.87
CA LEU A 38 0.76 -2.79 6.73
C LEU A 38 -0.65 -2.41 7.18
N ILE A 39 -1.18 -3.10 8.20
CA ILE A 39 -2.52 -2.83 8.75
C ILE A 39 -2.63 -1.39 9.27
N ALA A 40 -1.63 -0.94 10.04
CA ALA A 40 -1.62 0.42 10.58
C ALA A 40 -1.63 1.48 9.49
N TRP A 41 -0.83 1.27 8.43
CA TRP A 41 -0.81 2.17 7.28
C TRP A 41 -2.16 2.19 6.55
N PHE A 42 -2.74 1.02 6.23
CA PHE A 42 -4.05 0.96 5.57
C PHE A 42 -5.18 1.59 6.40
N ARG A 43 -5.11 1.52 7.75
CA ARG A 43 -6.07 2.19 8.65
C ARG A 43 -5.94 3.71 8.68
N SER A 44 -4.80 4.26 8.24
CA SER A 44 -4.53 5.70 8.24
C SER A 44 -4.90 6.40 6.92
N LEU A 45 -5.35 5.63 5.92
CA LEU A 45 -5.67 6.11 4.56
C LEU A 45 -6.95 6.93 4.49
#